data_AF-S4NVK4-F1
#
_entry.id   AF-S4NVK4-F1
#
_cell.length_a   1.000
_cell.length_b   1.000
_cell.length_c   1.000
_cell.angle_alpha   90.00
_cell.angle_beta   90.00
_cell.angle_gamma   90.00
#
_symmetry.space_group_name_H-M   'P 1'
#
loop_
_entity.id
_entity.type
_entity.pdbx_description
1 polymer ?
#
loop_
_entity_poly.entity_id
_entity_poly.type
_entity_poly.pdbx_seq_one_letter_code
_entity_poly.pdbx_strand_id
1 'polypeptide(L)'
;MSSKNKEAGDEEKKPIVIKNATDLQRLKLEKLMKNPDKPVMIPDGPKQKSLAPPPDFVRNVMGSSAGAGSGEFHVYRHLRRKEYARQKFIQEKSEKEKLDDEYHNKIEENKSKAEEKTAKKRAKRLKKKQKSKTRAKKPKDS
;
A
#
# COMPACT_ATOMS: atom_id res chain seq x y z
N MET A 1 -4.33 46.74 -41.38
CA MET A 1 -4.49 45.59 -42.29
C MET A 1 -3.76 44.40 -41.69
N SER A 2 -4.42 43.23 -41.64
CA SER A 2 -3.87 41.93 -41.21
C SER A 2 -3.75 41.72 -39.70
N SER A 3 -4.32 40.71 -39.05
CA SER A 3 -5.36 39.74 -39.38
C SER A 3 -5.75 39.17 -38.01
N LYS A 4 -7.02 39.35 -37.66
CA LYS A 4 -7.61 38.85 -36.42
C LYS A 4 -7.75 37.33 -36.62
N ASN A 5 -6.86 36.52 -36.03
CA ASN A 5 -7.05 35.06 -35.98
C ASN A 5 -8.20 34.74 -35.02
N LYS A 6 -9.41 34.97 -35.53
CA LYS A 6 -10.65 34.34 -35.11
C LYS A 6 -10.71 32.99 -35.81
N GLU A 7 -10.93 31.94 -35.02
CA GLU A 7 -11.77 30.76 -35.28
C GLU A 7 -11.12 29.44 -34.86
N ALA A 8 -11.68 28.89 -33.78
CA ALA A 8 -12.03 27.48 -33.57
C ALA A 8 -12.89 27.49 -32.30
N GLY A 9 -14.17 27.85 -32.37
CA GLY A 9 -15.20 26.91 -32.78
C GLY A 9 -15.65 26.16 -31.53
N ASP A 10 -16.65 26.71 -30.83
CA ASP A 10 -17.42 25.99 -29.82
C ASP A 10 -18.16 24.85 -30.53
N GLU A 11 -17.46 23.75 -30.83
CA GLU A 11 -18.10 22.52 -31.27
C GLU A 11 -18.84 21.93 -30.07
N GLU A 12 -20.18 21.89 -30.17
CA GLU A 12 -21.05 21.20 -29.23
C GLU A 12 -20.57 19.76 -29.01
N LYS A 13 -19.85 19.54 -27.91
CA LYS A 13 -19.32 18.23 -27.54
C LYS A 13 -20.48 17.32 -27.17
N LYS A 14 -20.93 16.51 -28.14
CA LYS A 14 -21.88 15.41 -27.90
C LYS A 14 -21.41 14.59 -26.70
N PRO A 15 -22.32 14.18 -25.78
CA PRO A 15 -21.92 13.43 -24.60
C PRO A 15 -21.29 12.10 -25.01
N ILE A 16 -20.01 11.92 -24.69
CA ILE A 16 -19.26 10.71 -25.03
C ILE A 16 -19.71 9.61 -24.05
N VAL A 17 -20.47 8.65 -24.56
CA VAL A 17 -20.89 7.47 -23.82
C VAL A 17 -19.74 6.45 -23.81
N ILE A 18 -19.26 6.13 -22.62
CA ILE A 18 -18.26 5.10 -22.39
C ILE A 18 -18.90 3.73 -22.58
N LYS A 19 -18.37 2.91 -23.49
CA LYS A 19 -18.84 1.52 -23.71
C LYS A 19 -17.80 0.51 -23.22
N ASN A 20 -16.51 0.79 -23.46
CA ASN A 20 -15.39 -0.10 -23.16
C ASN A 20 -14.35 0.54 -22.23
N ALA A 21 -13.49 -0.29 -21.63
CA ALA A 21 -12.37 0.17 -20.79
C ALA A 21 -11.37 1.04 -21.56
N THR A 22 -11.22 0.79 -22.86
CA THR A 22 -10.42 1.60 -23.78
C THR A 22 -10.97 3.01 -23.93
N ASP A 23 -12.30 3.18 -23.94
CA ASP A 23 -12.95 4.49 -24.09
C ASP A 23 -12.71 5.35 -22.85
N LEU A 24 -12.72 4.75 -21.66
CA LEU A 24 -12.33 5.42 -20.41
C LEU A 24 -10.90 5.92 -20.43
N GLN A 25 -9.97 5.09 -20.93
CA GLN A 25 -8.57 5.46 -21.02
C GLN A 25 -8.36 6.58 -22.05
N ARG A 26 -9.02 6.49 -23.21
CA ARG A 26 -9.00 7.53 -24.25
C ARG A 26 -9.49 8.87 -23.71
N LEU A 27 -10.62 8.90 -23.00
CA LEU A 27 -11.15 10.12 -22.39
C LEU A 27 -10.20 10.73 -21.35
N LYS A 28 -9.59 9.88 -20.49
CA LYS A 28 -8.58 10.35 -19.54
C LYS A 28 -7.37 10.91 -20.28
N LEU A 29 -6.89 10.23 -21.31
CA LEU A 29 -5.75 10.66 -22.11
C LEU A 29 -6.02 11.99 -22.82
N GLU A 30 -7.17 12.14 -23.49
CA GLU A 30 -7.59 13.40 -24.13
C GLU A 30 -7.64 14.55 -23.11
N LYS A 31 -8.12 14.28 -21.88
CA LYS A 31 -8.13 15.27 -20.79
C LYS A 31 -6.72 15.66 -20.32
N LEU A 32 -5.79 14.71 -20.23
CA LEU A 32 -4.39 14.99 -19.89
C LEU A 32 -3.68 15.76 -21.01
N MET A 33 -3.88 15.35 -22.27
CA MET A 33 -3.24 15.97 -23.45
C MET A 33 -3.78 17.35 -23.80
N LYS A 34 -4.97 17.74 -23.28
CA LYS A 34 -5.51 19.09 -23.46
C LYS A 34 -4.58 20.18 -22.88
N ASN A 35 -3.82 19.86 -21.82
CA ASN A 35 -2.89 20.78 -21.18
C ASN A 35 -1.58 20.05 -20.82
N PRO A 36 -0.65 19.87 -21.79
CA PRO A 36 0.56 19.08 -21.56
C PRO A 36 1.57 19.75 -20.61
N ASP A 37 1.58 21.08 -20.53
CA ASP A 37 2.52 21.83 -19.69
C ASP A 37 2.16 21.81 -18.19
N LYS A 38 0.95 21.35 -17.84
CA LYS A 38 0.51 21.29 -16.44
C LYS A 38 1.04 20.00 -15.80
N PRO A 39 1.86 20.08 -14.73
CA PRO A 39 2.32 18.88 -14.04
C PRO A 39 1.14 18.11 -13.45
N VAL A 40 1.11 16.80 -13.70
CA VAL A 40 0.09 15.90 -13.16
C VAL A 40 0.50 15.50 -11.75
N MET A 41 -0.35 15.82 -10.76
CA MET A 41 -0.17 15.35 -9.38
C MET A 41 -0.64 13.90 -9.27
N ILE A 42 0.30 12.97 -9.18
CA ILE A 42 0.01 11.58 -8.82
C ILE A 42 -0.23 11.55 -7.31
N PRO A 43 -1.41 11.11 -6.83
CA PRO A 43 -1.65 11.02 -5.40
C PRO A 43 -0.65 10.07 -4.75
N ASP A 44 -0.11 10.48 -3.60
CA ASP A 44 0.64 9.57 -2.75
C ASP A 44 -0.25 8.40 -2.28
N GLY A 45 0.38 7.28 -1.94
CA GLY A 45 -0.31 6.11 -1.42
C GLY A 45 -1.17 6.44 -0.18
N PRO A 46 -2.20 5.61 0.11
CA PRO A 46 -3.09 5.85 1.24
C PRO A 46 -2.29 5.89 2.55
N LYS A 47 -2.38 7.01 3.27
CA LYS A 47 -1.75 7.15 4.58
C LYS A 47 -2.38 6.17 5.57
N GLN A 48 -1.55 5.56 6.42
CA GLN A 48 -2.08 4.71 7.48
C GLN A 48 -2.92 5.55 8.44
N LYS A 49 -4.06 4.99 8.87
CA LYS A 49 -4.92 5.63 9.85
C LYS A 49 -4.12 5.84 11.14
N SER A 50 -4.04 7.08 11.62
CA SER A 50 -3.42 7.42 12.89
C SER A 50 -4.42 8.12 13.78
N LEU A 51 -4.28 7.93 15.09
CA LEU A 51 -5.06 8.68 16.06
C LEU A 51 -4.38 10.02 16.34
N ALA A 52 -5.19 11.06 16.52
CA ALA A 52 -4.67 12.34 16.94
C ALA A 52 -4.08 12.22 18.36
N PRO A 53 -2.90 12.80 18.61
CA PRO A 53 -2.32 12.80 19.95
C PRO A 53 -3.24 13.56 20.93
N PRO A 54 -3.24 13.19 22.22
CA PRO A 54 -3.92 13.97 23.23
C PRO A 54 -3.30 15.38 23.32
N PRO A 55 -4.08 16.43 23.62
CA PRO A 55 -3.53 17.76 23.81
C PRO A 55 -2.69 17.82 25.09
N ASP A 56 -1.55 18.52 25.04
CA ASP A 56 -0.62 18.62 26.17
C ASP A 56 -1.22 19.36 27.37
N PHE A 57 -2.00 20.42 27.11
CA PHE A 57 -2.61 21.24 28.14
C PHE A 57 -4.11 21.40 27.92
N VAL A 58 -4.88 21.06 28.95
CA VAL A 58 -6.31 21.36 29.01
C VAL A 58 -6.47 22.67 29.78
N ARG A 59 -6.90 23.73 29.10
CA ARG A 59 -7.01 25.08 29.69
C ARG A 59 -8.26 25.29 30.53
N ASN A 60 -9.30 24.49 30.30
CA ASN A 60 -10.64 24.72 30.86
C ASN A 60 -10.96 23.70 31.96
N VAL A 61 -10.00 23.42 32.86
CA VAL A 61 -10.20 22.48 33.97
C VAL A 61 -10.87 23.22 35.12
N MET A 62 -12.07 22.76 35.50
CA MET A 62 -12.75 23.24 36.69
C MET A 62 -12.13 22.62 37.96
N GLY A 63 -12.17 23.35 39.08
CA GLY A 63 -11.52 22.93 40.33
C GLY A 63 -11.94 21.53 40.82
N SER A 64 -11.04 20.82 41.50
CA SER A 64 -11.25 19.41 41.87
C SER A 64 -12.43 19.15 42.79
N SER A 65 -12.87 20.16 43.54
CA SER A 65 -14.04 20.09 44.44
C SER A 65 -15.32 20.70 43.83
N ALA A 66 -15.27 21.13 42.57
CA ALA A 66 -16.44 21.69 41.91
C ALA A 66 -17.45 20.58 41.54
N GLY A 67 -18.74 20.90 41.62
CA GLY A 67 -19.82 19.98 41.26
C GLY A 67 -19.90 19.69 39.76
N ALA A 68 -20.72 18.72 39.37
CA ALA A 68 -20.94 18.37 37.96
C ALA A 68 -21.63 19.52 37.21
N GLY A 69 -20.93 20.09 36.22
CA GLY A 69 -21.50 21.09 35.31
C GLY A 69 -22.34 20.46 34.19
N SER A 70 -23.17 21.27 33.53
CA SER A 70 -24.03 20.83 32.41
C SER A 70 -23.26 20.29 31.20
N GLY A 71 -22.01 20.72 31.02
CA GLY A 71 -21.13 20.26 29.94
C GLY A 71 -20.34 18.98 30.24
N GLU A 72 -20.26 18.55 31.50
CA GLU A 72 -19.36 17.48 31.94
C GLU A 72 -19.72 16.13 31.28
N PHE A 73 -21.01 15.86 31.09
CA PHE A 73 -21.48 14.68 30.37
C PHE A 73 -20.93 14.62 28.94
N HIS A 74 -20.92 15.74 28.22
CA HIS A 74 -20.41 15.78 26.86
C HIS A 74 -18.89 15.63 26.80
N VAL A 75 -18.17 16.20 27.78
CA VAL A 75 -16.73 16.01 27.93
C VAL A 75 -16.40 14.52 28.10
N TYR A 76 -17.04 13.84 29.05
CA TYR A 76 -16.87 12.40 29.25
C TYR A 76 -17.23 11.58 28.01
N ARG A 77 -18.36 11.87 27.36
CA ARG A 77 -18.78 11.18 26.13
C ARG A 77 -17.73 11.30 25.02
N HIS A 78 -17.15 12.47 24.82
CA HIS A 78 -16.10 12.68 23.83
C HIS A 78 -14.80 11.98 24.21
N LEU A 79 -14.40 12.06 25.48
CA LEU A 79 -13.20 11.40 26.00
C LEU A 79 -13.30 9.87 25.87
N ARG A 80 -14.43 9.28 26.28
CA ARG A 80 -14.69 7.85 26.17
C ARG A 80 -14.65 7.37 24.72
N ARG A 81 -15.23 8.12 23.78
CA ARG A 81 -15.18 7.77 22.35
C ARG A 81 -13.76 7.80 21.82
N LYS A 82 -12.96 8.81 22.19
CA LYS A 82 -11.54 8.90 21.82
C LYS A 82 -10.74 7.73 22.39
N GLU A 83 -10.97 7.40 23.66
CA GLU A 83 -10.26 6.31 24.32
C GLU A 83 -10.63 4.94 23.75
N TYR A 84 -11.89 4.69 23.42
CA TYR A 84 -12.30 3.44 22.77
C TYR A 84 -11.74 3.31 21.36
N ALA A 85 -11.74 4.41 20.58
CA ALA A 85 -11.06 4.42 19.29
C ALA A 85 -9.55 4.15 19.45
N ARG A 86 -8.94 4.64 20.53
CA ARG A 86 -7.54 4.41 20.87
C ARG A 86 -7.23 2.96 21.19
N GLN A 87 -7.98 2.37 22.10
CA GLN A 87 -7.83 0.97 22.49
C GLN A 87 -8.05 0.04 21.30
N LYS A 88 -9.12 0.27 20.53
CA LYS A 88 -9.43 -0.51 19.33
C LYS A 88 -8.31 -0.45 18.30
N PHE A 89 -7.77 0.74 18.01
CA PHE A 89 -6.67 0.89 17.07
C PHE A 89 -5.41 0.16 17.53
N ILE A 90 -5.07 0.23 18.82
CA ILE A 90 -3.89 -0.46 19.37
C ILE A 90 -4.07 -1.98 19.24
N GLN A 91 -5.26 -2.48 19.57
CA GLN A 91 -5.57 -3.90 19.45
C GLN A 91 -5.50 -4.37 17.99
N GLU A 92 -6.20 -3.70 17.08
CA GLU A 92 -6.18 -4.02 15.64
C GLU A 92 -4.76 -3.95 15.05
N LYS A 93 -3.96 -2.96 15.45
CA LYS A 93 -2.57 -2.85 15.01
C LYS A 93 -1.73 -4.02 15.52
N SER A 94 -1.86 -4.37 16.79
CA SER A 94 -1.11 -5.49 17.38
C SER A 94 -1.51 -6.83 16.76
N GLU A 95 -2.80 -7.07 16.52
CA GLU A 95 -3.29 -8.29 15.86
C GLU A 95 -2.77 -8.39 14.42
N LYS A 96 -2.79 -7.26 13.68
CA LYS A 96 -2.25 -7.21 12.33
C LYS A 96 -0.74 -7.49 12.30
N GLU A 97 0.03 -6.85 13.17
CA GLU A 97 1.49 -7.03 13.25
C GLU A 97 1.85 -8.48 13.53
N LYS A 98 1.17 -9.13 14.50
CA LYS A 98 1.35 -10.56 14.79
C LYS A 98 1.07 -11.44 13.56
N LEU A 99 -0.02 -11.17 12.86
CA LEU A 99 -0.40 -11.97 11.69
C LEU A 99 0.58 -11.77 10.52
N ASP A 100 1.06 -10.55 10.31
CA ASP A 100 2.05 -10.21 9.30
C ASP A 100 3.39 -10.92 9.62
N ASP A 101 3.83 -10.90 10.89
CA ASP A 101 5.05 -11.60 11.34
C ASP A 101 4.94 -13.12 11.16
N GLU A 102 3.83 -13.73 11.56
CA GLU A 102 3.55 -15.15 11.36
C GLU A 102 3.56 -15.53 9.87
N TYR A 103 3.00 -14.67 9.02
CA TYR A 103 2.99 -14.86 7.58
C TYR A 103 4.41 -14.81 6.99
N HIS A 104 5.21 -13.82 7.40
CA HIS A 104 6.60 -13.69 6.97
C HIS A 104 7.45 -14.90 7.39
N ASN A 105 7.35 -15.31 8.65
CA ASN A 105 8.03 -16.49 9.18
C ASN A 105 7.67 -17.75 8.37
N LYS A 106 6.37 -17.94 8.07
CA LYS A 106 5.89 -19.07 7.27
C LYS A 106 6.44 -19.03 5.84
N ILE A 107 6.55 -17.87 5.22
CA ILE A 107 7.16 -17.73 3.88
C ILE A 107 8.64 -18.12 3.93
N GLU A 108 9.38 -17.62 4.91
CA GLU A 108 10.81 -17.88 5.05
C GLU A 108 11.08 -19.37 5.30
N GLU A 109 10.31 -20.01 6.18
CA GLU A 109 10.38 -21.44 6.39
C GLU A 109 10.09 -22.25 5.11
N ASN A 110 9.10 -21.83 4.32
CA ASN A 110 8.77 -22.51 3.08
C ASN A 110 9.89 -22.35 2.04
N LYS A 111 10.50 -21.16 1.98
CA LYS A 111 11.66 -20.90 1.12
C LYS A 111 12.85 -21.75 1.54
N SER A 112 13.21 -21.79 2.83
CA SER A 112 14.33 -22.60 3.33
C SER A 112 14.11 -24.09 3.07
N LYS A 113 12.92 -24.63 3.38
CA LYS A 113 12.56 -26.04 3.11
C LYS A 113 12.63 -26.35 1.60
N ALA A 114 12.24 -25.43 0.73
CA ALA A 114 12.33 -25.61 -0.72
C ALA A 114 13.79 -25.56 -1.21
N GLU A 115 14.60 -24.65 -0.67
CA GLU A 115 16.02 -24.51 -0.96
C GLU A 115 16.83 -25.73 -0.52
N GLU A 116 16.61 -26.24 0.70
CA GLU A 116 17.26 -27.46 1.20
C GLU A 116 16.97 -28.67 0.30
N LYS A 117 15.70 -28.87 -0.07
CA LYS A 117 15.29 -29.94 -1.00
C LYS A 117 15.99 -29.78 -2.36
N THR A 118 16.07 -28.55 -2.85
CA THR A 118 16.68 -28.23 -4.14
C THR A 118 18.21 -28.41 -4.09
N ALA A 119 18.86 -27.96 -3.02
CA ALA A 119 20.29 -28.09 -2.77
C ALA A 119 20.70 -29.56 -2.67
N LYS A 120 19.96 -30.38 -1.91
CA LYS A 120 20.18 -31.83 -1.81
C LYS A 120 20.09 -32.51 -3.17
N LYS A 121 19.08 -32.17 -3.98
CA LYS A 121 18.92 -32.71 -5.34
C LYS A 121 20.05 -32.21 -6.27
N ARG A 122 20.44 -30.95 -6.17
CA ARG A 122 21.53 -30.34 -6.96
C ARG A 122 22.87 -30.99 -6.63
N ALA A 123 23.20 -31.21 -5.36
CA ALA A 123 24.41 -31.90 -4.91
C ALA A 123 24.49 -33.33 -5.45
N LYS A 124 23.38 -34.09 -5.43
CA LYS A 124 23.31 -35.43 -6.05
C LYS A 124 23.61 -35.39 -7.55
N ARG A 125 23.03 -34.42 -8.29
CA ARG A 125 23.28 -34.26 -9.74
C ARG A 125 24.74 -33.88 -10.03
N LEU A 126 25.32 -32.96 -9.26
CA LEU A 126 26.72 -32.54 -9.40
C LEU A 126 27.68 -33.71 -9.13
N LYS A 127 27.46 -34.50 -8.08
CA LYS A 127 28.25 -35.71 -7.81
C LYS A 127 28.15 -36.73 -8.94
N LYS A 128 26.96 -36.94 -9.51
CA LYS A 128 26.78 -37.81 -10.70
C LYS A 128 27.53 -37.27 -11.93
N LYS A 129 27.45 -35.96 -12.19
CA LYS A 129 28.15 -35.28 -13.29
C LYS A 129 29.67 -35.33 -13.14
N GLN A 130 30.19 -35.19 -11.92
CA GLN A 130 31.63 -35.35 -11.65
C GLN A 130 32.07 -36.80 -11.90
N LYS A 131 31.32 -37.80 -11.41
CA LYS A 131 31.61 -39.23 -11.66
C LYS A 131 31.56 -39.60 -13.14
N SER A 132 30.64 -39.06 -13.92
CA SER A 132 30.59 -39.33 -15.37
C SER A 132 31.78 -38.70 -16.10
N LYS A 133 32.18 -37.48 -15.72
CA LYS A 133 33.38 -36.82 -16.25
C LYS A 133 34.67 -37.60 -15.92
N THR A 134 34.82 -38.11 -14.71
CA THR A 134 36.02 -38.90 -14.35
C THR A 134 36.06 -40.23 -15.07
N ARG A 135 34.91 -40.91 -15.27
CA ARG A 135 34.84 -42.12 -16.10
C ARG A 135 35.17 -41.87 -17.56
N ALA A 136 34.72 -40.76 -18.14
CA ALA A 136 35.05 -40.39 -19.51
C ALA A 136 36.53 -40.02 -19.73
N LYS A 137 37.23 -39.58 -18.66
CA LYS A 137 38.66 -39.25 -18.70
C LYS A 137 39.59 -40.44 -18.39
N LYS A 138 39.08 -41.56 -17.86
CA LYS A 138 39.91 -42.77 -17.74
C LYS A 138 40.09 -43.35 -19.15
N PRO A 139 41.34 -43.61 -19.60
CA PRO A 139 41.54 -44.32 -20.85
C PRO A 139 40.81 -45.66 -20.76
N LYS A 140 40.09 -46.02 -21.82
CA LYS A 140 39.59 -47.38 -21.96
C LYS A 140 40.84 -48.24 -22.19
N ASP A 141 41.37 -48.85 -21.14
CA ASP A 141 42.31 -49.95 -21.33
C ASP A 141 41.57 -51.03 -22.12
N SER A 142 42.17 -51.39 -23.25
CA SER A 142 41.77 -52.38 -24.24
C SER A 142 41.65 -53.77 -23.65
#